data_AF-A0A958EH81-F1
#
_entry.id   AF-A0A958EH81-F1
#
_cell.length_a   1.000
_cell.length_b   1.000
_cell.length_c   1.000
_cell.angle_alpha   90.00
_cell.angle_beta   90.00
_cell.angle_gamma   90.00
#
_symmetry.space_group_name_H-M   'P 1'
#
loop_
_entity.id
_entity.type
_entity.pdbx_description
1 polymer ?
#
loop_
_entity_poly.entity_id
_entity_poly.type
_entity_poly.pdbx_seq_one_letter_code
_entity_poly.pdbx_strand_id
1 'polypeptide(L)' 'IGTGLVKGFSWHDIEVVNNEAGKPEVVLRNKAAEMLAGKKVHLSLSHSGESAIAMVVVDH' A
#
# COMPACT_ATOMS: atom_id res chain seq x y z
N ILE A 1 4.48 0.28 -15.94
CA ILE A 1 3.36 -0.67 -16.18
C ILE A 1 2.88 -1.20 -14.85
N GLY A 2 1.60 -0.95 -14.53
CA GLY A 2 0.96 -1.50 -13.35
C GLY A 2 0.99 -3.02 -13.41
N THR A 3 1.64 -3.63 -12.43
CA THR A 3 1.51 -5.07 -12.21
C THR A 3 0.66 -5.23 -10.97
N GLY A 4 -0.64 -4.96 -11.14
CA GLY A 4 -1.63 -5.39 -10.15
C GLY A 4 -1.40 -6.86 -9.84
N LEU A 5 -1.42 -7.21 -8.55
CA LEU A 5 -1.79 -8.48 -7.87
C LEU A 5 -1.45 -9.84 -8.52
N VAL A 6 -0.61 -9.93 -9.55
CA VAL A 6 -0.53 -11.13 -10.40
C VAL A 6 0.82 -11.86 -10.27
N LYS A 7 1.83 -11.28 -9.61
CA LYS A 7 3.17 -11.89 -9.46
C LYS A 7 3.55 -12.26 -8.02
N GLY A 8 2.63 -12.90 -7.29
CA GLY A 8 2.92 -13.46 -5.97
C GLY A 8 2.64 -12.54 -4.79
N PHE A 9 1.82 -11.51 -5.00
CA PHE A 9 1.17 -10.76 -3.93
C PHE A 9 -0.16 -11.43 -3.62
N SER A 10 -0.30 -12.02 -2.43
CA SER A 10 -1.62 -12.25 -1.87
C SER A 10 -2.16 -10.90 -1.39
N TRP A 11 -3.47 -10.69 -1.47
CA TRP A 11 -4.11 -9.51 -0.87
C TRP A 11 -3.81 -9.37 0.63
N HIS A 12 -3.41 -10.47 1.28
CA HIS A 12 -3.01 -10.51 2.69
C HIS A 12 -1.56 -10.05 2.93
N ASP A 13 -0.77 -9.83 1.87
CA ASP A 13 0.64 -9.43 2.01
C ASP A 13 0.81 -7.89 2.04
N ILE A 14 -0.22 -7.13 1.64
CA ILE A 14 -0.26 -5.67 1.72
C ILE A 14 -1.55 -5.25 2.41
N GLU A 15 -1.44 -4.67 3.59
CA GLU A 15 -2.55 -4.09 4.33
C GLU A 15 -2.46 -2.57 4.32
N VAL A 16 -3.59 -1.89 4.14
CA VAL A 16 -3.72 -0.46 4.40
C VAL A 16 -4.46 -0.31 5.71
N VAL A 17 -3.77 0.19 6.73
CA VAL A 17 -4.34 0.43 8.06
C VAL A 17 -4.47 1.93 8.27
N ASN A 18 -5.57 2.35 8.88
CA ASN A 18 -5.73 3.74 9.28
C ASN A 18 -5.20 3.89 10.71
N ASN A 19 -4.23 4.77 10.92
CA ASN A 19 -3.71 5.02 12.27
C ASN A 19 -4.71 5.85 13.10
N GLU A 20 -4.46 5.99 14.40
CA GLU A 20 -5.36 6.70 15.33
C GLU A 20 -5.66 8.16 14.93
N ALA A 21 -4.82 8.76 14.08
CA ALA A 21 -4.97 10.12 13.58
C ALA A 21 -5.72 10.23 12.24
N GLY A 22 -6.27 9.14 11.71
CA GLY A 22 -6.96 9.16 10.41
C GLY A 22 -6.03 8.91 9.22
N LYS A 23 -4.71 8.80 9.44
CA LYS A 23 -3.73 8.73 8.36
C LYS A 23 -3.55 7.28 7.90
N PRO A 24 -3.65 7.01 6.58
CA PRO A 24 -3.45 5.68 6.05
C PRO A 24 -1.96 5.31 6.06
N GLU A 25 -1.66 4.09 6.50
CA GLU A 25 -0.32 3.50 6.53
C GLU A 25 -0.32 2.14 5.83
N VAL A 26 0.79 1.82 5.15
CA VAL A 26 0.96 0.53 4.48
C VAL A 26 1.72 -0.40 5.40
N VAL A 27 1.11 -1.53 5.71
CA VAL A 27 1.77 -2.65 6.40
C VAL A 27 2.08 -3.72 5.37
N LEU A 28 3.36 -3.99 5.20
CA LEU A 28 3.86 -5.02 4.29
C LEU A 28 4.20 -6.26 5.10
N ARG A 29 3.75 -7.43 4.65
CA ARG A 29 4.03 -8.72 5.28
C ARG A 29 4.73 -9.67 4.29
N ASN A 30 5.42 -10.67 4.83
CA ASN A 30 6.02 -11.76 4.06
C ASN A 30 6.92 -11.25 2.91
N LYS A 31 6.72 -11.78 1.70
CA LYS A 31 7.45 -11.41 0.48
C LYS A 31 7.36 -9.92 0.14
N ALA A 32 6.25 -9.25 0.47
CA ALA A 32 6.11 -7.83 0.20
C ALA A 32 7.11 -7.00 1.01
N ALA A 33 7.34 -7.38 2.27
CA ALA A 33 8.32 -6.71 3.14
C ALA A 33 9.76 -6.93 2.66
N GLU A 34 10.09 -8.14 2.19
CA GLU A 34 11.42 -8.46 1.65
C GLU A 34 11.71 -7.70 0.35
N MET A 35 10.75 -7.65 -0.58
CA MET A 35 10.94 -7.01 -1.89
C MET A 35 11.00 -5.47 -1.81
N LEU A 36 10.34 -4.91 -0.81
CA LEU A 36 10.32 -3.47 -0.55
C LEU A 36 11.29 -3.07 0.57
N ALA A 37 12.13 -3.99 1.04
CA ALA A 37 13.17 -3.71 2.02
C ALA A 37 14.11 -2.60 1.50
N GLY A 38 14.26 -1.54 2.30
CA GLY A 38 15.06 -0.37 1.92
C GLY A 38 14.35 0.64 1.01
N LYS A 39 13.14 0.36 0.53
CA LYS A 39 12.35 1.28 -0.29
C LYS A 39 11.41 2.12 0.58
N LYS A 40 11.18 3.37 0.19
CA LYS A 40 10.17 4.23 0.83
C LYS A 40 8.84 4.09 0.09
N VAL A 41 7.79 3.75 0.83
CA VAL A 41 6.43 3.66 0.31
C VAL A 41 5.64 4.88 0.76
N HIS A 42 5.21 5.69 -0.21
CA HIS A 42 4.31 6.82 0.01
C HIS A 42 2.90 6.41 -0.37
N LEU A 43 1.98 6.46 0.59
CA LEU A 43 0.56 6.19 0.39
C LEU A 43 -0.25 7.48 0.61
N SER A 44 -1.12 7.78 -0.35
CA SER A 44 -2.14 8.82 -0.24
C SER A 44 -3.51 8.20 -0.48
N LEU A 45 -4.44 8.41 0.45
CA LEU A 45 -5.85 8.01 0.32
C LEU A 45 -6.71 9.26 0.35
N SER A 46 -7.64 9.36 -0.59
CA SER A 46 -8.64 10.43 -0.63
C SER A 46 -10.02 9.81 -0.80
N HIS A 47 -11.00 10.29 -0.04
CA HIS A 47 -12.39 9.81 -0.09
C HIS A 47 -13.31 11.00 -0.28
N SER A 48 -14.19 10.93 -1.28
CA SER A 48 -15.28 11.88 -1.50
C SER A 48 -16.61 11.13 -1.65
N GLY A 49 -17.49 11.27 -0.65
CA GLY A 49 -18.86 10.73 -0.67
C GLY A 49 -18.92 9.23 -0.98
N GLU A 50 -19.19 8.90 -2.23
CA GLU A 50 -19.38 7.53 -2.72
C GLU A 50 -18.11 6.88 -3.30
N SER A 51 -16.97 7.57 -3.30
CA SER A 51 -15.75 7.07 -3.94
C SER A 51 -14.51 7.34 -3.11
N ALA A 52 -13.63 6.33 -3.05
CA ALA A 52 -12.30 6.44 -2.48
C ALA A 52 -11.25 6.14 -3.56
N ILE A 53 -10.19 6.93 -3.59
CA ILE A 53 -9.02 6.74 -4.44
C ILE A 53 -7.78 6.60 -3.57
N ALA A 54 -6.95 5.60 -3.89
CA ALA A 54 -5.66 5.40 -3.28
C ALA A 54 -4.56 5.52 -4.33
N MET A 55 -3.47 6.19 -3.98
CA MET A 55 -2.27 6.28 -4.79
C MET A 55 -1.06 5.83 -3.99
N VAL A 56 -0.25 4.95 -4.58
CA VAL A 56 0.97 4.42 -3.97
C VAL A 56 2.15 4.76 -4.86
N VAL A 57 3.18 5.34 -4.26
CA VAL A 57 4.48 5.60 -4.90
C VAL A 57 5.55 4.88 -4.10
N VAL A 58 6.40 4.13 -4.80
CA VAL A 58 7.53 3.42 -4.21
C VAL A 58 8.81 4.06 -4.74
N ASP A 59 9.60 4.63 -3.83
CA ASP A 59 10.90 5.24 -4.13
C ASP A 59 12.05 4.42 -3.51
N HIS A 60 13.28 4.67 -3.96
CA HIS A 60 14.44 3.79 -3.80
C HIS A 60 15.37 4.18 -2.66
#